data_AF-A0A137NT73-F1
#
_entry.id   AF-A0A137NT73-F1
#
_cell.length_a   1.000
_cell.length_b   1.000
_cell.length_c   1.000
_cell.angle_alpha   90.00
_cell.angle_beta   90.00
_cell.angle_gamma   90.00
#
_symmetry.space_group_name_H-M   'P 1'
#
loop_
_entity.id
_entity.type
_entity.pdbx_description
1 polymer ?
#
loop_
_entity_poly.entity_id
_entity_poly.type
_entity_poly.pdbx_seq_one_letter_code
_entity_poly.pdbx_strand_id
1 'polypeptide(L)' 'FGCPVCGAEFSRKNSMRRHVLTHINLRPYNCVTCQKSFYRSDIYKRHLSSKKCR' A
#
# COMPACT_ATOMS: atom_id res chain seq x y z
N PHE A 1 9.34 -13.35 8.59
CA PHE A 1 9.82 -12.78 7.32
C PHE A 1 10.31 -11.36 7.58
N GLY A 2 11.61 -11.09 7.46
CA GLY A 2 12.22 -9.80 7.81
C GLY A 2 12.24 -8.79 6.66
N CYS A 3 12.09 -7.50 6.99
CA CYS A 3 12.32 -6.39 6.08
C CYS A 3 13.82 -6.19 5.87
N PRO A 4 14.33 -6.16 4.63
CA PRO A 4 15.75 -5.97 4.36
C PRO A 4 16.26 -4.56 4.65
N VAL A 5 15.37 -3.57 4.84
CA VAL A 5 15.74 -2.16 5.04
C VAL A 5 15.84 -1.80 6.52
N CYS A 6 14.89 -2.27 7.34
CA CYS A 6 14.77 -1.88 8.75
C CYS A 6 14.77 -3.05 9.73
N GLY A 7 14.90 -4.29 9.24
CA GLY A 7 14.89 -5.50 10.08
C GLY A 7 13.53 -5.90 10.66
N ALA A 8 12.47 -5.13 10.41
CA ALA A 8 11.14 -5.42 10.96
C ALA A 8 10.63 -6.81 10.54
N GLU A 9 10.06 -7.55 11.50
CA GLU A 9 9.55 -8.89 11.27
C GLU A 9 8.05 -8.92 11.01
N PHE A 10 7.66 -9.75 10.05
CA PHE A 10 6.28 -9.97 9.68
C PHE A 10 5.93 -11.45 9.69
N SER A 11 4.74 -11.77 10.16
CA SER A 11 4.19 -13.13 10.16
C SER A 11 3.91 -13.68 8.76
N ARG A 12 3.83 -12.82 7.73
CA ARG A 12 3.54 -13.22 6.34
C ARG A 12 4.44 -12.50 5.33
N LYS A 13 4.86 -13.21 4.29
CA LYS A 13 5.74 -12.70 3.20
C LYS A 13 5.09 -11.54 2.44
N ASN A 14 3.80 -11.60 2.17
CA ASN A 14 3.07 -10.54 1.48
C ASN A 14 2.99 -9.25 2.32
N SER A 15 2.85 -9.35 3.64
CA SER A 15 2.89 -8.22 4.55
C SER A 15 4.26 -7.53 4.52
N MET A 16 5.35 -8.31 4.59
CA MET A 16 6.72 -7.78 4.46
C MET A 16 6.93 -7.11 3.10
N ARG A 17 6.57 -7.77 1.99
CA ARG A 17 6.74 -7.20 0.64
C ARG A 17 6.02 -5.86 0.49
N ARG A 18 4.79 -5.77 0.99
CA ARG A 18 4.03 -4.53 0.99
C ARG A 18 4.68 -3.46 1.86
N HIS A 19 5.19 -3.84 3.02
CA HIS A 19 5.88 -2.91 3.92
C HIS A 19 7.13 -2.31 3.24
N VAL A 20 7.89 -3.09 2.47
CA VAL A 20 9.05 -2.56 1.71
C VAL A 20 8.65 -1.41 0.77
N LEU A 21 7.43 -1.41 0.24
CA LEU A 21 6.94 -0.31 -0.61
C LEU A 21 6.92 1.05 0.12
N THR A 22 6.79 1.07 1.45
CA THR A 22 6.80 2.30 2.23
C THR A 22 8.19 2.92 2.33
N HIS A 23 9.26 2.12 2.21
CA HIS A 23 10.62 2.63 2.20
C HIS A 23 10.99 3.31 0.88
N ILE A 24 10.47 2.81 -0.24
CA ILE A 24 10.69 3.39 -1.58
C ILE A 24 9.59 4.38 -1.99
N ASN A 25 8.66 4.71 -1.09
CA ASN A 25 7.49 5.57 -1.34
C ASN A 25 6.64 5.13 -2.56
N LEU A 26 6.70 3.86 -2.94
CA LEU A 26 5.98 3.35 -4.09
C LEU A 26 4.55 3.02 -3.71
N ARG A 27 3.59 3.74 -4.31
CA ARG A 27 2.16 3.53 -4.10
C ARG A 27 1.53 3.03 -5.41
N PRO A 28 1.49 1.72 -5.64
CA PRO A 28 1.10 1.16 -6.94
C PRO A 28 -0.37 1.40 -7.32
N TYR A 29 -1.23 1.76 -6.37
CA TYR A 29 -2.65 1.95 -6.61
C TYR A 29 -3.02 3.43 -6.54
N ASN A 30 -3.47 4.02 -7.64
CA ASN A 30 -3.75 5.45 -7.75
C ASN A 30 -5.23 5.68 -8.13
N CYS A 31 -5.98 6.55 -7.40
CA CYS A 31 -7.29 7.05 -7.88
C CYS A 31 -6.98 8.14 -8.90
N VAL A 32 -7.28 7.90 -10.18
CA VAL A 32 -7.09 8.92 -11.23
C VAL A 32 -7.95 10.17 -11.01
N THR A 33 -9.07 10.04 -10.31
CA THR A 33 -10.00 11.14 -10.04
C THR A 33 -9.47 12.12 -9.00
N CYS A 34 -8.98 11.64 -7.85
CA CYS A 34 -8.47 12.50 -6.77
C CYS A 34 -6.94 12.48 -6.58
N GLN A 35 -6.23 11.75 -7.45
CA GLN A 35 -4.77 11.57 -7.43
C GLN A 35 -4.21 10.97 -6.12
N LYS A 36 -5.05 10.39 -5.26
CA LYS A 36 -4.58 9.69 -4.05
C LYS A 36 -3.99 8.34 -4.39
N SER A 37 -2.86 8.05 -3.75
CA SER A 37 -2.11 6.81 -3.96
C SER A 37 -2.08 5.93 -2.70
N PHE A 38 -2.19 4.63 -2.88
CA PHE A 38 -2.31 3.63 -1.82
C PHE A 38 -1.27 2.51 -1.99
N TYR A 39 -0.79 1.97 -0.87
CA TYR A 39 0.11 0.80 -0.82
C TYR A 39 -0.63 -0.54 -0.92
N ARG A 40 -1.97 -0.51 -0.85
CA ARG A 40 -2.83 -1.68 -0.65
C ARG A 40 -3.98 -1.69 -1.63
N SER A 41 -4.18 -2.83 -2.29
CA SER A 41 -5.30 -3.04 -3.22
C SER A 41 -6.64 -3.02 -2.51
N ASP A 42 -6.75 -3.59 -1.31
CA ASP A 42 -8.00 -3.62 -0.54
C ASP A 42 -8.43 -2.23 -0.08
N ILE A 43 -7.47 -1.40 0.35
CA ILE A 43 -7.73 -0.01 0.73
C ILE A 43 -8.10 0.83 -0.50
N TYR A 44 -7.41 0.62 -1.63
CA TYR A 44 -7.75 1.25 -2.90
C TYR A 44 -9.15 0.89 -3.37
N LYS A 45 -9.52 -0.39 -3.37
CA LYS A 45 -10.88 -0.84 -3.75
C LYS A 45 -11.95 -0.20 -2.87
N ARG A 46 -11.74 -0.18 -1.55
CA ARG A 46 -12.64 0.50 -0.61
C ARG A 46 -12.73 2.00 -0.87
N HIS A 47 -11.64 2.63 -1.29
CA HIS A 47 -11.63 4.03 -1.68
C HIS A 47 -12.45 4.25 -2.96
N LEU A 48 -12.28 3.42 -3.99
CA LEU A 48 -13.07 3.51 -5.23
C LEU A 48 -14.57 3.30 -4.99
N SER A 49 -14.95 2.40 -4.09
CA SER A 49 -16.35 2.19 -3.72
C SER A 49 -16.91 3.30 -2.83
N SER A 50 -16.08 4.19 -2.30
CA SER A 50 -16.51 5.32 -1.49
C SER A 50 -16.89 6.49 -2.39
N LYS A 51 -18.06 7.09 -2.15
CA LYS A 51 -18.48 8.33 -2.84
C LYS A 51 -17.63 9.56 -2.49
N LYS A 52 -16.56 9.40 -1.70
CA LYS A 52 -15.62 10.44 -1.28
C LYS A 52 -14.31 10.48 -2.10
N CYS A 53 -14.16 9.76 -3.24
CA CYS A 53 -13.09 10.11 -4.22
C CYS A 53 -13.52 11.42 -4.92
N ARG A 54 -13.31 12.55 -4.24
CA ARG A 54 -13.34 13.92 -4.77
C ARG A 54 -11.94 14.50 -4.64
#